data_AF-A0A851SIQ3-F1
#
_entry.id   AF-A0A851SIQ3-F1
#
_cell.length_a   1.000
_cell.length_b   1.000
_cell.length_c   1.000
_cell.angle_alpha   90.00
_cell.angle_beta   90.00
_cell.angle_gamma   90.00
#
_symmetry.space_group_name_H-M   'P 1'
#
loop_
_entity.id
_entity.type
_entity.pdbx_description
1 polymer ?
#
loop_
_entity_poly.entity_id
_entity_poly.type
_entity_poly.pdbx_seq_one_letter_code
_entity_poly.pdbx_strand_id
1 'polypeptide(L)'
;EAVSEAAAPGTVVALFSVSDRDSEENGQVQCELLQGDAPFRLKSSFKNYYTIVTEGPLDREQPGGDAYTLTVVARDHGEPPLSTSKSIQVRVSDVNDN
;
A
#
# COMPACT_ATOMS: atom_id res chain seq x y z
N GLU A 1 -3.71 -8.76 4.26
CA GLU A 1 -4.62 -7.82 4.95
C GLU A 1 -6.01 -7.99 4.37
N ALA A 2 -7.06 -7.65 5.12
CA ALA A 2 -8.45 -7.79 4.69
C ALA A 2 -9.17 -6.45 4.81
N VAL A 3 -9.96 -6.08 3.80
CA VAL A 3 -10.74 -4.84 3.76
C VAL A 3 -12.17 -5.17 3.36
N SER A 4 -13.15 -4.51 3.96
CA SER A 4 -14.56 -4.74 3.60
C SER A 4 -14.88 -4.19 2.21
N GLU A 5 -15.68 -4.90 1.42
CA GLU A 5 -16.20 -4.36 0.14
C GLU A 5 -17.03 -3.08 0.33
N ALA A 6 -17.75 -2.98 1.45
CA ALA A 6 -18.51 -1.79 1.84
C ALA A 6 -17.61 -0.63 2.36
N ALA A 7 -16.29 -0.77 2.32
CA ALA A 7 -15.38 0.30 2.72
C ALA A 7 -15.51 1.49 1.77
N ALA A 8 -15.80 2.67 2.34
CA ALA A 8 -15.86 3.90 1.57
C ALA A 8 -14.48 4.24 0.96
N PRO A 9 -14.45 4.94 -0.19
CA PRO A 9 -13.21 5.50 -0.73
C PRO A 9 -12.47 6.33 0.31
N GLY A 10 -11.18 6.09 0.48
CA GLY A 10 -10.32 6.70 1.49
C GLY A 10 -10.14 5.87 2.76
N THR A 11 -10.76 4.69 2.83
CA THR A 11 -10.56 3.75 3.95
C THR A 11 -9.11 3.25 3.95
N VAL A 12 -8.47 3.29 5.11
CA VAL A 12 -7.11 2.77 5.30
C VAL A 12 -7.15 1.25 5.28
N VAL A 13 -6.42 0.67 4.34
CA VAL A 13 -6.29 -0.78 4.16
C VAL A 13 -5.02 -1.28 4.84
N ALA A 14 -3.92 -0.55 4.66
CA ALA A 14 -2.61 -0.90 5.16
C ALA A 14 -1.82 0.34 5.56
N LEU A 15 -1.02 0.22 6.62
CA LEU A 15 -0.07 1.24 7.04
C LEU A 15 1.29 0.60 7.23
N PHE A 16 2.31 1.16 6.59
CA PHE A 16 3.68 0.72 6.77
C PHE A 16 4.62 1.93 6.85
N SER A 17 5.73 1.76 7.57
CA SER A 17 6.80 2.76 7.66
C SER A 17 8.04 2.22 6.99
N VAL A 18 8.75 3.09 6.27
CA VAL A 18 10.02 2.73 5.67
C VAL A 18 11.13 3.51 6.35
N SER A 19 12.01 2.82 7.05
CA SER A 19 13.17 3.44 7.70
C SER A 19 14.42 3.06 6.93
N ASP A 20 15.12 4.08 6.44
CA ASP A 20 16.50 3.92 6.01
C ASP A 20 17.41 3.87 7.24
N ARG A 21 18.36 2.94 7.26
CA ARG A 21 19.21 2.67 8.42
C ARG A 21 20.49 3.51 8.44
N ASP A 22 20.87 4.06 7.29
CA ASP A 22 22.12 4.79 7.08
C ASP A 22 21.96 6.31 7.18
N SER A 23 20.73 6.82 7.11
CA SER A 23 20.50 8.26 7.15
C SER A 23 20.05 8.74 8.53
N GLU A 24 21.02 9.21 9.33
CA GLU A 24 20.73 10.19 10.37
C GLU A 24 20.05 11.41 9.71
N GLU A 25 18.84 11.73 10.18
CA GLU A 25 18.11 12.99 9.97
C GLU A 25 17.39 13.26 8.63
N ASN A 26 17.74 12.64 7.49
CA ASN A 26 17.03 12.89 6.21
C ASN A 26 16.98 11.69 5.26
N GLY A 27 16.71 10.49 5.79
CA GLY A 27 16.50 9.29 4.97
C GLY A 27 15.22 9.36 4.16
N GLN A 28 15.14 10.23 3.16
CA GLN A 28 14.02 10.31 2.23
C GLN A 28 14.03 9.04 1.39
N VAL A 29 13.15 8.10 1.71
CA VAL A 29 12.93 6.92 0.90
C VAL A 29 11.80 7.24 -0.05
N GLN A 30 11.95 6.91 -1.32
CA GLN A 30 10.89 7.09 -2.30
C GLN A 30 10.13 5.78 -2.42
N CYS A 31 8.87 5.75 -1.93
CA CYS A 31 8.01 4.59 -2.10
C CYS A 31 6.93 4.86 -3.13
N GLU A 32 6.80 3.91 -4.04
CA GLU A 32 5.87 3.94 -5.15
C GLU A 32 5.03 2.68 -5.10
N LEU A 33 3.72 2.83 -5.30
CA LEU A 33 2.83 1.71 -5.47
C LEU A 33 2.72 1.42 -6.95
N LEU A 34 3.16 0.22 -7.36
CA LEU A 34 2.84 -0.33 -8.66
C LEU A 34 1.35 -0.66 -8.63
N GLN A 35 0.54 0.31 -9.05
CA GLN A 35 -0.87 0.11 -9.32
C GLN A 35 -0.98 -0.98 -10.40
N GLY A 36 -1.41 -2.17 -10.00
CA GLY A 36 -2.18 -3.03 -10.90
C GLY A 36 -3.55 -2.37 -11.15
N ASP A 37 -4.45 -3.07 -11.83
CA ASP A 37 -5.85 -2.66 -12.10
C ASP A 37 -6.71 -2.58 -10.80
N ALA A 38 -6.11 -2.19 -9.69
CA ALA A 38 -6.67 -2.26 -8.36
C ALA A 38 -7.09 -0.86 -7.88
N PRO A 39 -8.27 -0.68 -7.29
CA PRO A 39 -8.81 0.61 -6.87
C PRO A 39 -8.18 1.10 -5.55
N PHE A 40 -6.85 1.13 -5.48
CA PHE A 40 -6.09 1.55 -4.29
C PHE A 40 -5.10 2.64 -4.63
N ARG A 41 -4.86 3.51 -3.65
CA ARG A 41 -3.92 4.61 -3.73
C ARG A 41 -2.95 4.55 -2.57
N LEU A 42 -1.68 4.80 -2.87
CA LEU A 42 -0.67 5.05 -1.85
C LEU A 42 -0.67 6.53 -1.47
N LYS A 43 -0.79 6.80 -0.17
CA LYS A 43 -0.58 8.12 0.41
C LYS A 43 0.70 8.10 1.24
N SER A 44 1.65 8.96 0.89
CA SER A 44 2.78 9.25 1.77
C SER A 44 2.31 10.19 2.89
N SER A 45 2.81 9.94 4.09
CA SER A 45 2.56 10.70 5.31
C SER A 45 3.90 11.20 5.88
N PHE A 46 3.89 11.82 7.06
CA PHE A 46 5.09 12.33 7.71
C PHE A 46 6.09 11.22 8.05
N LYS A 47 7.40 11.48 7.93
CA LYS A 47 8.51 10.57 8.34
C LYS A 47 8.52 9.18 7.65
N ASN A 48 8.35 9.12 6.33
CA ASN A 48 8.36 7.86 5.56
C ASN A 48 7.27 6.86 5.96
N TYR A 49 6.17 7.34 6.52
CA TYR A 49 4.99 6.51 6.70
C TYR A 49 4.17 6.53 5.41
N TYR A 50 3.71 5.36 4.98
CA TYR A 50 2.90 5.20 3.79
C TYR A 50 1.64 4.45 4.14
N THR A 51 0.53 4.97 3.67
CA THR A 51 -0.81 4.43 3.92
C THR A 51 -1.44 4.06 2.60
N ILE A 52 -1.88 2.82 2.47
CA ILE A 52 -2.68 2.37 1.34
C ILE A 52 -4.13 2.64 1.70
N VAL A 53 -4.81 3.40 0.85
CA VAL A 53 -6.23 3.69 0.98
C VAL A 53 -6.98 3.18 -0.22
N THR A 54 -8.25 2.84 -0.03
CA THR A 54 -9.17 2.60 -1.15
C THR A 54 -9.36 3.90 -1.94
N GLU A 55 -9.27 3.86 -3.25
CA GLU A 55 -9.56 5.02 -4.12
C GLU A 55 -10.95 4.91 -4.75
N GLY A 56 -11.41 3.69 -4.99
CA GLY A 56 -12.71 3.40 -5.58
C GLY A 56 -13.49 2.35 -4.80
N PRO A 57 -14.70 2.02 -5.27
CA PRO A 57 -15.48 0.91 -4.71
C PRO A 57 -14.72 -0.40 -4.89
N LEU A 58 -14.68 -1.19 -3.82
CA LEU A 58 -14.16 -2.55 -3.84
C LEU A 58 -15.32 -3.47 -4.15
N ASP A 59 -15.38 -3.94 -5.39
CA ASP A 59 -16.45 -4.82 -5.82
C ASP A 59 -15.89 -6.24 -5.95
N ARG A 60 -16.32 -7.12 -5.05
CA ARG A 60 -15.86 -8.51 -5.02
C ARG A 60 -16.35 -9.31 -6.23
N GLU A 61 -17.42 -8.88 -6.89
CA GLU A 61 -18.00 -9.55 -8.07
C GLU A 61 -17.21 -9.24 -9.35
N GLN A 62 -16.37 -8.20 -9.35
CA GLN A 62 -15.47 -7.92 -10.46
C GLN A 62 -14.37 -8.99 -10.60
N PRO A 63 -13.88 -9.24 -11.82
CA PRO A 63 -12.79 -10.19 -12.05
C PRO A 63 -11.51 -9.73 -11.32
N GLY A 64 -11.13 -10.47 -10.26
CA GLY A 64 -10.01 -10.10 -9.38
C GLY A 64 -10.41 -9.29 -8.14
N GLY A 65 -11.72 -9.15 -7.87
CA GLY A 65 -12.27 -8.48 -6.69
C GLY A 65 -12.17 -9.27 -5.38
N ASP A 66 -11.80 -10.56 -5.41
CA ASP A 66 -11.58 -11.35 -4.20
C ASP A 66 -10.29 -10.98 -3.47
N ALA A 67 -9.24 -10.68 -4.25
CA ALA A 67 -7.92 -10.35 -3.73
C ALA A 67 -7.13 -9.50 -4.72
N TYR A 68 -6.63 -8.38 -4.23
CA TYR A 68 -5.76 -7.47 -4.95
C TYR A 68 -4.31 -7.66 -4.52
N THR A 69 -3.41 -7.77 -5.50
CA THR A 69 -1.97 -7.86 -5.25
C THR A 69 -1.34 -6.49 -5.49
N LEU A 70 -1.01 -5.80 -4.41
CA LEU A 70 -0.40 -4.48 -4.41
C LEU A 70 1.11 -4.63 -4.29
N THR A 71 1.89 -4.17 -5.26
CA THR A 71 3.36 -4.21 -5.15
C THR A 71 3.89 -2.83 -4.84
N VAL A 72 4.49 -2.67 -3.66
CA VAL A 72 5.14 -1.43 -3.25
C VAL A 72 6.62 -1.55 -3.53
N VAL A 73 7.21 -0.55 -4.16
CA VAL A 73 8.65 -0.44 -4.37
C VAL A 73 9.15 0.74 -3.55
N ALA A 74 10.06 0.49 -2.63
CA ALA A 74 10.75 1.51 -1.85
C ALA A 74 12.20 1.61 -2.34
N ARG A 75 12.65 2.83 -2.61
CA ARG A 75 13.98 3.13 -3.12
C ARG A 75 14.67 4.10 -2.18
N ASP A 76 15.82 3.70 -1.66
CA ASP A 76 16.65 4.62 -0.88
C ASP A 76 17.53 5.49 -1.79
N HIS A 77 18.01 6.57 -1.18
CA HIS A 77 18.94 7.52 -1.79
C HIS A 77 20.39 7.27 -1.35
N GLY A 78 20.72 6.05 -0.89
CA GLY A 78 22.07 5.68 -0.51
C GLY A 78 23.01 5.57 -1.71
N GLU A 79 24.31 5.47 -1.43
CA GLU A 79 25.34 5.15 -2.43
C GLU A 79 26.08 3.88 -2.00
N PRO A 80 25.86 2.72 -2.66
CA PRO A 80 24.98 2.49 -3.81
C PRO A 80 23.48 2.53 -3.45
N PRO A 81 22.59 2.94 -4.37
CA PRO A 81 21.16 2.98 -4.09
C PRO A 81 20.60 1.57 -4.02
N LEU A 82 19.92 1.22 -2.93
CA LEU A 82 19.15 -0.02 -2.86
C LEU A 82 17.69 0.26 -3.20
N SER A 83 17.03 -0.79 -3.65
CA SER A 83 15.59 -0.78 -3.87
C SER A 83 15.04 -2.09 -3.34
N THR A 84 13.91 -1.99 -2.65
CA THR A 84 13.20 -3.13 -2.09
C THR A 84 11.78 -3.09 -2.60
N SER A 85 11.25 -4.24 -2.99
CA SER A 85 9.87 -4.37 -3.40
C SER A 85 9.15 -5.36 -2.49
N LYS A 86 7.90 -5.06 -2.17
CA LYS A 86 7.07 -5.89 -1.31
C LYS A 86 5.68 -6.02 -1.91
N SER A 87 5.26 -7.26 -2.11
CA SER A 87 3.92 -7.59 -2.56
C SER A 87 3.00 -7.78 -1.35
N ILE A 88 1.91 -7.04 -1.32
CA ILE A 88 0.89 -7.04 -0.29
C ILE A 88 -0.38 -7.60 -0.93
N GLN A 89 -0.83 -8.74 -0.43
CA GLN A 89 -2.11 -9.32 -0.84
C GLN A 89 -3.22 -8.78 0.06
N VAL A 90 -4.11 -7.99 -0.54
CA VAL A 90 -5.28 -7.39 0.09
C VAL A 90 -6.50 -8.22 -0.32
N ARG A 91 -7.10 -8.93 0.62
CA ARG A 91 -8.35 -9.66 0.37
C ARG A 91 -9.53 -8.77 0.67
N VAL A 92 -10.56 -8.86 -0.15
CA VAL A 92 -11.84 -8.21 0.15
C VAL A 92 -12.63 -9.16 1.03
N SER A 93 -12.77 -8.81 2.31
CA SER A 93 -13.67 -9.52 3.20
C SER A 93 -15.08 -8.99 2.98
N ASP A 94 -16.05 -9.88 3.13
CA ASP A 94 -17.43 -9.44 3.24
C ASP A 94 -17.57 -8.57 4.51
N VAL A 95 -18.60 -7.73 4.57
CA VAL A 95 -18.84 -6.77 5.67
C VAL A 95 -19.03 -7.48 7.03
N ASN A 96 -19.06 -8.81 7.04
CA ASN A 96 -19.48 -9.63 8.17
C ASN A 96 -18.41 -10.59 8.73
N ASP A 97 -17.14 -10.50 8.34
CA ASP A 97 -16.08 -11.32 8.95
C ASP A 97 -15.38 -10.51 10.06
N ASN A 98 -15.80 -10.74 11.31
CA ASN A 98 -15.17 -10.23 12.55
C ASN A 98 -14.12 -11.19 13.08
#